data_AF-A0A536VW20-F1
#
_entry.id   AF-A0A536VW20-F1
#
_cell.length_a   1.000
_cell.length_b   1.000
_cell.length_c   1.000
_cell.angle_alpha   90.00
_cell.angle_beta   90.00
_cell.angle_gamma   90.00
#
_symmetry.space_group_name_H-M   'P 1'
#
loop_
_entity.id
_entity.type
_entity.pdbx_description
1 polymer ?
#
loop_
_entity_poly.entity_id
_entity_poly.type
_entity_poly.pdbx_seq_one_letter_code
_entity_poly.pdbx_strand_id
1 'polypeptide(L)'
;MHPGLATRTTALGVAALMIASALGYWGISAYRKGQLQKAVTALVKDSSERLQAALAVETEAVHEDAARMVGKLDDQAQEVDKHVIELRGMSASPNRALVDAAEEYLLTVRQILRNQAASHRYRIQVSASERALRDHMRTANRRSGNWIKEAVRAKDRMEKEYFDYRISVDAFGRLLESYP
;
A
#
# COMPACT_ATOMS: atom_id res chain seq x y z
N MET A 1 -61.07 26.23 -35.86
CA MET A 1 -60.25 25.40 -34.95
C MET A 1 -58.94 25.10 -35.66
N HIS A 2 -57.83 25.72 -35.27
CA HIS A 2 -56.52 25.55 -35.92
C HIS A 2 -55.72 24.43 -35.22
N PRO A 3 -55.55 23.24 -35.82
CA PRO A 3 -54.82 22.14 -35.20
C PRO A 3 -53.29 22.35 -35.18
N GLY A 4 -52.75 23.36 -35.86
CA GLY A 4 -51.30 23.56 -36.03
C GLY A 4 -50.58 24.31 -34.89
N LEU A 5 -51.29 24.99 -33.99
CA LEU A 5 -50.67 25.76 -32.89
C LEU A 5 -50.37 24.89 -31.67
N ALA A 6 -51.27 23.96 -31.33
CA ALA A 6 -51.11 23.06 -30.19
C ALA A 6 -49.95 22.08 -30.37
N THR A 7 -49.71 21.59 -31.60
CA THR A 7 -48.61 20.67 -31.92
C THR A 7 -47.23 21.36 -31.86
N ARG A 8 -47.16 22.66 -32.21
CA ARG A 8 -45.93 23.45 -32.13
C ARG A 8 -45.55 23.79 -30.69
N THR A 9 -46.51 24.17 -29.85
CA THR A 9 -46.24 24.50 -28.43
C THR A 9 -45.86 23.26 -27.62
N THR A 10 -46.49 22.11 -27.88
CA THR A 10 -46.12 20.82 -27.28
C THR A 10 -44.75 20.33 -27.75
N ALA A 11 -44.44 20.44 -29.04
CA ALA A 11 -43.11 20.09 -29.57
C ALA A 11 -41.99 20.99 -28.98
N LEU A 12 -42.26 22.29 -28.83
CA LEU A 12 -41.32 23.23 -28.18
C LEU A 12 -41.12 22.92 -26.70
N GLY A 13 -42.19 22.54 -25.98
CA GLY A 13 -42.09 22.14 -24.58
C GLY A 13 -41.26 20.87 -24.38
N VAL A 14 -41.44 19.87 -25.24
CA VAL A 14 -40.65 18.62 -25.20
C VAL A 14 -39.19 18.87 -25.56
N ALA A 15 -38.91 19.69 -26.57
CA ALA A 15 -37.54 20.04 -26.96
C ALA A 15 -36.80 20.79 -25.84
N ALA A 16 -37.46 21.74 -25.17
CA ALA A 16 -36.89 22.47 -24.04
C ALA A 16 -36.58 21.55 -22.85
N LEU A 17 -37.47 20.59 -22.56
CA LEU A 17 -37.25 19.57 -21.53
C LEU A 17 -36.03 18.69 -21.85
N MET A 18 -35.90 18.23 -23.10
CA MET A 18 -34.76 17.41 -23.54
C MET A 18 -33.43 18.16 -23.43
N ILE A 19 -33.40 19.44 -23.81
CA ILE A 19 -32.20 20.28 -23.69
C ILE A 19 -31.84 20.52 -22.22
N ALA A 20 -32.82 20.85 -21.37
CA ALA A 20 -32.60 21.05 -19.94
C ALA A 20 -32.11 19.76 -19.25
N SER A 21 -32.67 18.61 -19.61
CA SER A 21 -32.23 17.30 -19.13
C SER A 21 -30.81 16.96 -19.61
N ALA A 22 -30.48 17.24 -20.87
CA ALA A 22 -29.13 17.02 -21.41
C ALA A 22 -28.09 17.91 -20.71
N LEU A 23 -28.37 19.20 -20.51
CA LEU A 23 -27.50 20.13 -19.79
C LEU A 23 -27.36 19.77 -18.31
N GLY A 24 -28.46 19.39 -17.65
CA GLY A 24 -28.44 18.90 -16.27
C GLY A 24 -27.60 17.64 -16.12
N TYR A 25 -27.75 16.68 -17.04
CA TYR A 25 -26.94 15.46 -17.08
C TYR A 25 -25.46 15.78 -17.30
N TRP A 26 -25.15 16.68 -18.23
CA TRP A 26 -23.77 17.08 -18.54
C TRP A 26 -23.10 17.78 -17.35
N GLY A 27 -23.78 18.74 -16.72
CA GLY A 27 -23.30 19.44 -15.53
C GLY A 27 -23.06 18.49 -14.34
N ILE A 28 -23.99 17.57 -14.08
CA ILE A 28 -23.85 16.55 -13.03
C ILE A 28 -22.69 15.60 -13.36
N SER A 29 -22.52 15.20 -14.62
CA SER A 29 -21.43 14.30 -15.02
C SER A 29 -20.05 14.93 -14.84
N ALA A 30 -19.89 16.20 -15.23
CA ALA A 30 -18.64 16.95 -15.06
C ALA A 30 -18.34 17.20 -13.58
N TYR A 31 -19.36 17.54 -12.79
CA TYR A 31 -19.22 17.71 -11.34
C TYR A 31 -18.80 16.41 -10.65
N ARG A 32 -19.47 15.29 -10.96
CA ARG A 32 -19.12 13.96 -10.42
C ARG A 32 -17.71 13.54 -10.81
N LYS A 33 -17.29 13.81 -12.05
CA LYS A 33 -15.92 13.55 -12.51
C LYS A 33 -14.89 14.38 -11.73
N GLY A 34 -15.17 15.67 -11.50
CA GLY A 34 -14.31 16.55 -10.72
C GLY A 34 -14.18 16.12 -9.25
N GLN A 35 -15.29 15.70 -8.63
CA GLN A 35 -15.26 15.19 -7.24
C GLN A 35 -14.50 13.87 -7.13
N LEU A 36 -14.73 12.93 -8.06
CA LEU A 36 -13.98 11.68 -8.13
C LEU A 36 -12.47 11.96 -8.27
N GLN A 37 -12.09 12.86 -9.18
CA GLN A 37 -10.68 13.19 -9.38
C GLN A 37 -10.04 13.78 -8.13
N LYS A 38 -10.72 14.69 -7.42
CA LYS A 38 -10.22 15.25 -6.16
C LYS A 38 -10.03 14.19 -5.08
N ALA A 39 -11.02 13.32 -4.91
CA ALA A 39 -10.96 12.25 -3.90
C ALA A 39 -9.82 11.26 -4.21
N VAL A 40 -9.73 10.77 -5.45
CA VAL A 40 -8.65 9.87 -5.88
C VAL A 40 -7.28 10.52 -5.72
N THR A 41 -7.14 11.79 -6.11
CA THR A 41 -5.86 12.52 -5.98
C THR A 41 -5.44 12.65 -4.51
N ALA A 42 -6.39 12.87 -3.60
CA ALA A 42 -6.10 12.93 -2.17
C ALA A 42 -5.55 11.59 -1.63
N LEU A 43 -6.18 10.47 -2.00
CA LEU A 43 -5.73 9.13 -1.59
C LEU A 43 -4.34 8.78 -2.13
N VAL A 44 -4.11 9.08 -3.41
CA VAL A 44 -2.81 8.87 -4.06
C VAL A 44 -1.74 9.73 -3.40
N LYS A 45 -2.03 11.01 -3.13
CA LYS A 45 -1.09 11.92 -2.47
C LYS A 45 -0.72 11.44 -1.07
N ASP A 46 -1.70 11.14 -0.22
CA ASP A 46 -1.44 10.69 1.16
C ASP A 46 -0.62 9.38 1.17
N SER A 47 -0.94 8.45 0.27
CA SER A 47 -0.19 7.20 0.13
C SER A 47 1.24 7.41 -0.36
N SER A 48 1.46 8.42 -1.23
CA SER A 48 2.79 8.81 -1.70
C SER A 48 3.63 9.43 -0.58
N GLU A 49 3.03 10.29 0.25
CA GLU A 49 3.69 10.88 1.41
C GLU A 49 4.09 9.82 2.43
N ARG A 50 3.24 8.80 2.64
CA ARG A 50 3.57 7.64 3.48
C ARG A 50 4.70 6.80 2.92
N LEU A 51 4.69 6.53 1.61
CA LEU A 51 5.78 5.83 0.94
C LEU A 51 7.10 6.61 1.09
N GLN A 52 7.08 7.91 0.84
CA GLN A 52 8.26 8.77 0.99
C GLN A 52 8.79 8.75 2.42
N ALA A 53 7.92 8.86 3.43
CA ALA A 53 8.30 8.77 4.83
C ALA A 53 8.90 7.40 5.18
N ALA A 54 8.38 6.32 4.63
CA ALA A 54 8.91 4.97 4.83
C ALA A 54 10.29 4.77 4.20
N LEU A 55 10.52 5.30 2.99
CA LEU A 55 11.81 5.21 2.30
C LEU A 55 12.87 6.10 2.96
N ALA A 56 12.50 7.26 3.51
CA ALA A 56 13.43 8.12 4.25
C ALA A 56 14.05 7.40 5.47
N VAL A 57 13.28 6.52 6.11
CA VAL A 57 13.71 5.74 7.28
C VAL A 57 14.86 4.76 6.97
N GLU A 58 14.99 4.25 5.73
CA GLU A 58 16.15 3.45 5.34
C GLU A 58 17.46 4.25 5.34
N THR A 59 17.37 5.58 5.20
CA THR A 59 18.52 6.47 5.02
C THR A 59 19.06 6.99 6.37
N GLU A 60 18.21 7.07 7.41
CA GLU A 60 18.52 7.74 8.68
C GLU A 60 18.72 6.81 9.89
N ALA A 61 18.38 5.52 9.80
CA ALA A 61 18.29 4.66 10.99
C ALA A 61 19.64 4.27 11.63
N VAL A 62 20.05 5.04 12.64
CA VAL A 62 20.81 4.56 13.81
C VAL A 62 19.95 3.53 14.57
N HIS A 63 20.56 2.40 14.92
CA HIS A 63 19.91 1.10 15.20
C HIS A 63 19.01 0.99 16.45
N GLU A 64 18.73 2.06 17.20
CA GLU A 64 18.23 1.93 18.57
C GLU A 64 16.71 1.66 18.70
N ASP A 65 15.90 1.74 17.64
CA ASP A 65 14.44 1.53 17.75
C ASP A 65 13.82 0.74 16.58
N ALA A 66 14.50 -0.32 16.15
CA ALA A 66 14.07 -1.13 14.99
C ALA A 66 12.66 -1.74 15.13
N ALA A 67 12.23 -2.09 16.34
CA ALA A 67 10.88 -2.62 16.57
C ALA A 67 9.79 -1.54 16.41
N ARG A 68 10.06 -0.32 16.90
CA ARG A 68 9.19 0.85 16.69
C ARG A 68 9.08 1.20 15.22
N MET A 69 10.20 1.12 14.50
CA MET A 69 10.26 1.34 13.07
C MET A 69 9.40 0.35 12.28
N VAL A 70 9.48 -0.95 12.59
CA VAL A 70 8.60 -1.98 12.01
C VAL A 70 7.14 -1.63 12.25
N GLY A 71 6.78 -1.31 13.50
CA GLY A 71 5.40 -0.91 13.84
C GLY A 71 4.90 0.27 13.01
N LYS A 72 5.73 1.31 12.82
CA LYS A 72 5.39 2.46 11.97
C LYS A 72 5.15 2.05 10.50
N LEU A 73 5.97 1.17 9.95
CA LEU A 73 5.81 0.69 8.56
C LEU A 73 4.52 -0.12 8.41
N ASP A 74 4.17 -0.95 9.39
CA ASP A 74 2.91 -1.69 9.40
C ASP A 74 1.71 -0.76 9.48
N ASP A 75 1.76 0.24 10.36
CA ASP A 75 0.71 1.26 10.49
C ASP A 75 0.52 2.01 9.17
N GLN A 76 1.61 2.43 8.52
CA GLN A 76 1.55 3.07 7.20
C GLN A 76 0.93 2.15 6.15
N ALA A 77 1.32 0.87 6.11
CA ALA A 77 0.73 -0.11 5.19
C ALA A 77 -0.77 -0.33 5.44
N GLN A 78 -1.19 -0.30 6.71
CA GLN A 78 -2.60 -0.43 7.08
C GLN A 78 -3.42 0.80 6.69
N GLU A 79 -2.86 2.01 6.80
CA GLU A 79 -3.54 3.22 6.30
C GLU A 79 -3.70 3.19 4.77
N VAL A 80 -2.70 2.72 4.02
CA VAL A 80 -2.84 2.54 2.56
C VAL A 80 -3.87 1.46 2.22
N ASP A 81 -3.99 0.40 3.03
CA ASP A 81 -5.06 -0.60 2.89
C ASP A 81 -6.46 0.02 3.04
N LYS A 82 -6.63 0.96 3.99
CA LYS A 82 -7.87 1.72 4.13
C LYS A 82 -8.16 2.58 2.91
N HIS A 83 -7.15 3.22 2.30
CA HIS A 83 -7.35 3.97 1.06
C HIS A 83 -7.78 3.09 -0.11
N VAL A 84 -7.26 1.86 -0.22
CA VAL A 84 -7.73 0.90 -1.23
C VAL A 84 -9.21 0.57 -1.02
N ILE A 85 -9.61 0.35 0.23
CA ILE A 85 -11.03 0.09 0.58
C ILE A 85 -11.89 1.30 0.25
N GLU A 86 -11.45 2.51 0.60
CA GLU A 86 -12.16 3.75 0.31
C GLU A 86 -12.33 3.95 -1.19
N LEU A 87 -11.26 3.77 -1.97
CA LEU A 87 -11.27 3.87 -3.43
C LEU A 87 -12.26 2.88 -4.06
N ARG A 88 -12.27 1.62 -3.59
CA ARG A 88 -13.23 0.59 -4.04
C ARG A 88 -14.69 0.92 -3.66
N GLY A 89 -14.89 1.69 -2.60
CA GLY A 89 -16.20 2.23 -2.23
C GLY A 89 -16.68 3.37 -3.13
N MET A 90 -15.79 3.98 -3.93
CA MET A 90 -16.15 5.06 -4.85
C MET A 90 -16.81 4.50 -6.12
N SER A 91 -17.79 5.24 -6.65
CA SER A 91 -18.35 4.93 -7.97
C SER A 91 -17.32 5.24 -9.06
N ALA A 92 -16.79 4.21 -9.72
CA ALA A 92 -15.85 4.34 -10.84
C ALA A 92 -16.51 4.84 -12.15
N SER A 93 -17.85 4.84 -12.25
CA SER A 93 -18.58 5.22 -13.47
C SER A 93 -18.15 6.55 -14.12
N PRO A 94 -17.88 7.64 -13.37
CA PRO A 94 -17.46 8.91 -13.96
C PRO A 94 -16.07 8.89 -14.61
N ASN A 95 -15.15 8.02 -14.15
CA ASN A 95 -13.80 7.88 -14.70
C ASN A 95 -13.13 6.57 -14.24
N ARG A 96 -13.46 5.46 -14.90
CA ARG A 96 -12.98 4.13 -14.50
C ARG A 96 -11.47 3.98 -14.61
N ALA A 97 -10.87 4.47 -15.70
CA ALA A 97 -9.43 4.37 -15.92
C ALA A 97 -8.60 5.05 -14.82
N LEU A 98 -9.09 6.18 -14.29
CA LEU A 98 -8.45 6.87 -13.16
C LEU A 98 -8.51 6.03 -11.87
N VAL A 99 -9.66 5.41 -11.60
CA VAL A 99 -9.83 4.56 -10.41
C VAL A 99 -8.98 3.30 -10.52
N ASP A 100 -8.97 2.65 -11.67
CA ASP A 100 -8.18 1.44 -11.91
C ASP A 100 -6.68 1.72 -11.74
N ALA A 101 -6.17 2.82 -12.32
CA ALA A 101 -4.76 3.22 -12.18
C ALA A 101 -4.40 3.61 -10.73
N ALA A 102 -5.30 4.30 -10.03
CA ALA A 102 -5.09 4.62 -8.63
C ALA A 102 -5.10 3.37 -7.75
N GLU A 103 -5.95 2.39 -8.03
CA GLU A 103 -5.99 1.13 -7.30
C GLU A 103 -4.68 0.35 -7.46
N GLU A 104 -4.19 0.22 -8.70
CA GLU A 104 -2.90 -0.41 -8.98
C GLU A 104 -1.75 0.28 -8.24
N TYR A 105 -1.72 1.62 -8.25
CA TYR A 105 -0.75 2.41 -7.52
C TYR A 105 -0.81 2.13 -6.01
N LEU A 106 -1.99 2.23 -5.39
CA LEU A 106 -2.16 2.03 -3.95
C LEU A 106 -1.81 0.60 -3.51
N LEU A 107 -2.16 -0.41 -4.32
CA LEU A 107 -1.78 -1.79 -4.07
C LEU A 107 -0.26 -1.97 -4.13
N THR A 108 0.40 -1.31 -5.07
CA THR A 108 1.86 -1.32 -5.18
C THR A 108 2.49 -0.68 -3.95
N VAL A 109 2.09 0.54 -3.58
CA VAL A 109 2.56 1.24 -2.36
C VAL A 109 2.42 0.36 -1.12
N ARG A 110 1.24 -0.23 -0.92
CA ARG A 110 0.97 -1.16 0.19
C ARG A 110 1.93 -2.34 0.21
N GLN A 111 2.22 -2.91 -0.96
CA GLN A 111 3.14 -4.04 -1.08
C GLN A 111 4.59 -3.62 -0.75
N ILE A 112 5.02 -2.42 -1.16
CA ILE A 112 6.33 -1.86 -0.81
C ILE A 112 6.48 -1.78 0.70
N LEU A 113 5.52 -1.11 1.36
CA LEU A 113 5.55 -0.89 2.81
C LEU A 113 5.58 -2.21 3.59
N ARG A 114 4.77 -3.20 3.17
CA ARG A 114 4.75 -4.53 3.81
C ARG A 114 6.06 -5.30 3.62
N ASN A 115 6.65 -5.26 2.42
CA ASN A 115 7.90 -5.94 2.15
C ASN A 115 9.07 -5.28 2.89
N GLN A 116 9.05 -3.95 3.02
CA GLN A 116 10.02 -3.21 3.83
C GLN A 116 9.91 -3.62 5.31
N ALA A 117 8.69 -3.62 5.86
CA ALA A 117 8.43 -4.05 7.24
C ALA A 117 8.88 -5.50 7.49
N ALA A 118 8.57 -6.42 6.57
CA ALA A 118 8.99 -7.81 6.62
C ALA A 118 10.53 -7.93 6.63
N SER A 119 11.21 -7.22 5.74
CA SER A 119 12.68 -7.23 5.65
C SER A 119 13.33 -6.76 6.95
N HIS A 120 12.79 -5.71 7.58
CA HIS A 120 13.25 -5.25 8.89
C HIS A 120 12.97 -6.26 10.01
N ARG A 121 11.80 -6.91 10.03
CA ARG A 121 11.49 -7.98 11.01
C ARG A 121 12.49 -9.13 10.90
N TYR A 122 12.77 -9.60 9.70
CA TYR A 122 13.74 -10.68 9.51
C TYR A 122 15.15 -10.26 9.90
N ARG A 123 15.56 -9.02 9.61
CA ARG A 123 16.86 -8.49 10.08
C ARG A 123 16.97 -8.48 11.60
N ILE A 124 15.90 -8.11 12.32
CA ILE A 124 15.86 -8.14 13.78
C ILE A 124 15.99 -9.59 14.29
N GLN A 125 15.25 -10.53 13.70
CA GLN A 125 15.30 -11.95 14.06
C GLN A 125 16.71 -12.54 13.87
N VAL A 126 17.31 -12.35 12.69
CA VAL A 126 18.69 -12.79 12.39
C VAL A 126 19.67 -12.21 13.41
N SER A 127 19.58 -10.91 13.69
CA SER A 127 20.47 -10.26 14.66
C SER A 127 20.30 -10.82 16.08
N ALA A 128 19.06 -11.16 16.46
CA ALA A 128 18.76 -11.77 17.76
C ALA A 128 19.31 -13.20 17.84
N SER A 129 19.10 -14.03 16.82
CA SER A 129 19.62 -15.40 16.75
C SER A 129 21.14 -15.44 16.70
N GLU A 130 21.77 -14.50 15.98
CA GLU A 130 23.22 -14.37 15.95
C GLU A 130 23.79 -14.00 17.33
N ARG A 131 23.14 -13.08 18.07
CA ARG A 131 23.50 -12.79 19.47
C ARG A 131 23.33 -14.02 20.35
N ALA A 132 22.18 -14.68 20.29
CA ALA A 132 21.89 -15.87 21.10
C ALA A 132 22.90 -17.00 20.84
N LEU A 133 23.29 -17.23 19.59
CA LEU A 133 24.32 -18.20 19.23
C LEU A 133 25.68 -17.79 19.81
N ARG A 134 26.10 -16.53 19.63
CA ARG A 134 27.37 -16.03 20.21
C ARG A 134 27.39 -16.18 21.72
N ASP A 135 26.30 -15.87 22.40
CA ASP A 135 26.20 -15.94 23.85
C ASP A 135 26.24 -17.41 24.33
N HIS A 136 25.55 -18.32 23.64
CA HIS A 136 25.62 -19.77 23.89
C HIS A 136 27.03 -20.33 23.71
N MET A 137 27.77 -19.81 22.72
CA MET A 137 29.15 -20.20 22.46
C MET A 137 30.13 -19.66 23.51
N ARG A 138 29.85 -18.48 24.09
CA ARG A 138 30.69 -17.82 25.11
C ARG A 138 30.45 -18.32 26.53
N THR A 139 29.21 -18.63 26.90
CA THR A 139 28.82 -18.95 28.29
C THR A 139 29.15 -20.37 28.73
N ALA A 140 29.62 -21.23 27.82
CA ALA A 140 29.84 -22.64 28.12
C ALA A 140 31.18 -22.92 28.81
N ASN A 141 31.12 -23.24 30.11
CA ASN A 141 32.29 -23.66 30.89
C ASN A 141 32.76 -25.09 30.55
N ARG A 142 31.85 -25.96 30.07
CA ARG A 142 32.16 -27.31 29.54
C ARG A 142 31.27 -27.63 28.33
N ARG A 143 31.90 -27.96 27.20
CA ARG A 143 31.23 -28.30 25.93
C ARG A 143 30.80 -29.77 25.92
N SER A 144 29.64 -30.07 26.51
CA SER A 144 29.06 -31.42 26.56
C SER A 144 28.31 -31.80 25.27
N GLY A 145 27.94 -33.08 25.12
CA GLY A 145 27.11 -33.52 23.98
C GLY A 145 25.77 -32.79 23.87
N ASN A 146 25.14 -32.44 25.00
CA ASN A 146 23.92 -31.61 25.00
C ASN A 146 24.21 -30.17 24.57
N TRP A 147 25.35 -29.61 25.00
CA TRP A 147 25.77 -28.29 24.54
C TRP A 147 25.97 -28.25 23.01
N ILE A 148 26.59 -29.29 22.43
CA ILE A 148 26.78 -29.41 20.98
C ILE A 148 25.42 -29.46 20.26
N LYS A 149 24.47 -30.28 20.75
CA LYS A 149 23.13 -30.36 20.17
C LYS A 149 22.40 -29.01 20.18
N GLU A 150 22.48 -28.27 21.27
CA GLU A 150 21.89 -26.93 21.36
C GLU A 150 22.60 -25.92 20.46
N ALA A 151 23.92 -26.00 20.32
CA ALA A 151 24.68 -25.15 19.40
C ALA A 151 24.29 -25.40 17.94
N VAL A 152 24.13 -26.66 17.53
CA VAL A 152 23.65 -27.03 16.19
C VAL A 152 22.24 -26.50 15.96
N ARG A 153 21.31 -26.72 16.90
CA ARG A 153 19.94 -26.19 16.80
C ARG A 153 19.90 -24.67 16.69
N ALA A 154 20.72 -23.96 17.47
CA ALA A 154 20.81 -22.50 17.42
C ALA A 154 21.37 -22.02 16.08
N LYS A 155 22.38 -22.72 15.55
CA LYS A 155 22.92 -22.46 14.21
C LYS A 155 21.87 -22.68 13.12
N ASP A 156 21.17 -23.82 13.13
CA ASP A 156 20.14 -24.15 12.13
C ASP A 156 19.01 -23.10 12.12
N ARG A 157 18.60 -22.61 13.30
CA ARG A 157 17.63 -21.51 13.41
C ARG A 157 18.15 -20.22 12.78
N MET A 158 19.38 -19.82 13.10
CA MET A 158 20.01 -18.63 12.55
C MET A 158 20.15 -18.71 11.02
N GLU A 159 20.55 -19.86 10.48
CA GLU A 159 20.68 -20.08 9.03
C GLU A 159 19.33 -19.99 8.32
N LYS A 160 18.28 -20.60 8.90
CA LYS A 160 16.92 -20.47 8.37
C LYS A 160 16.45 -19.02 8.35
N GLU A 161 16.61 -18.30 9.45
CA GLU A 161 16.20 -16.89 9.54
C GLU A 161 17.00 -16.00 8.58
N TYR A 162 18.30 -16.32 8.37
CA TYR A 162 19.13 -15.61 7.39
C TYR A 162 18.67 -15.87 5.95
N PHE A 163 18.26 -17.10 5.65
CA PHE A 163 17.67 -17.44 4.36
C PHE A 163 16.35 -16.68 4.12
N ASP A 164 15.46 -16.65 5.11
CA ASP A 164 14.19 -15.90 5.05
C ASP A 164 14.44 -14.39 4.87
N TYR A 165 15.43 -13.83 5.59
CA TYR A 165 15.88 -12.45 5.41
C TYR A 165 16.34 -12.18 3.97
N ARG A 166 17.17 -13.05 3.39
CA ARG A 166 17.67 -12.91 2.02
C ARG A 166 16.53 -12.90 1.01
N ILE A 167 15.56 -13.81 1.14
CA ILE A 167 14.39 -13.86 0.26
C ILE A 167 13.60 -12.55 0.37
N SER A 168 13.37 -12.07 1.59
CA SER A 168 12.61 -10.84 1.82
C SER A 168 13.28 -9.62 1.19
N VAL A 169 14.60 -9.48 1.36
CA VAL A 169 15.36 -8.36 0.78
C VAL A 169 15.41 -8.44 -0.74
N ASP A 170 15.61 -9.62 -1.33
CA ASP A 170 15.58 -9.81 -2.78
C ASP A 170 14.19 -9.50 -3.37
N ALA A 171 13.12 -9.97 -2.71
CA ALA A 171 11.75 -9.64 -3.10
C ALA A 171 11.46 -8.14 -3.01
N PHE A 172 11.97 -7.47 -1.98
CA PHE A 172 11.85 -6.03 -1.83
C PHE A 172 12.63 -5.27 -2.90
N GLY A 173 13.88 -5.66 -3.17
CA GLY A 173 14.73 -5.06 -4.20
C GLY A 173 14.10 -5.15 -5.60
N ARG A 174 13.65 -6.35 -6.00
CA ARG A 174 12.95 -6.54 -7.30
C ARG A 174 11.69 -5.70 -7.42
N LEU A 175 10.98 -5.51 -6.31
CA LEU A 175 9.78 -4.70 -6.30
C LEU A 175 10.11 -3.22 -6.52
N LEU A 176 11.17 -2.70 -5.89
CA LEU A 176 11.66 -1.34 -6.12
C LEU A 176 12.16 -1.15 -7.56
N GLU A 177 12.84 -2.14 -8.14
CA GLU A 177 13.27 -2.10 -9.55
C GLU A 177 12.10 -2.10 -10.54
N SER A 178 10.98 -2.75 -10.19
CA SER A 178 9.77 -2.79 -11.02
C SER A 178 8.89 -1.54 -10.90
N TYR A 179 9.21 -0.66 -9.95
CA TYR A 179 8.45 0.56 -9.72
C TYR A 179 8.82 1.63 -10.76
N PRO A 180 7.84 2.26 -11.45
CA PRO A 180 8.09 3.25 -12.49
C PRO A 180 8.59 4.60 -11.97
#